data_AF-B9XJZ7-F1
#
_entry.id   AF-B9XJZ7-F1
#
_cell.length_a   1.000
_cell.length_b   1.000
_cell.length_c   1.000
_cell.angle_alpha   90.00
_cell.angle_beta   90.00
_cell.angle_gamma   90.00
#
_symmetry.space_group_name_H-M   'P 1'
#
loop_
_entity.id
_entity.type
_entity.pdbx_description
1 polymer ?
#
loop_
_entity_poly.entity_id
_entity_poly.type
_entity_poly.pdbx_seq_one_letter_code
_entity_poly.pdbx_strand_id
1 'polypeptide(L)'
;MNWPVVFKKGNHMRKQWKAVSLGQKVEQRIGCVARSAANYRNYNTVVERSQVVERLYKQVAGRLPKELFKQAVWEAEALASTTPYPLLFLPALAEEKISNMEQWAERQREIRERQPIFATAA
;
A
#
# COMPACT_ATOMS: atom_id res chain seq x y z
N MET A 1 -18.72 -61.40 48.70
CA MET A 1 -17.69 -60.82 49.60
C MET A 1 -17.08 -59.60 48.94
N ASN A 2 -16.85 -58.58 49.76
CA ASN A 2 -16.06 -57.38 49.55
C ASN A 2 -16.75 -56.13 48.97
N TRP A 3 -16.51 -55.03 49.70
CA TRP A 3 -17.16 -53.73 49.71
C TRP A 3 -16.68 -52.79 48.58
N PRO A 4 -17.39 -51.67 48.32
CA PRO A 4 -17.06 -50.73 47.26
C PRO A 4 -15.87 -49.83 47.63
N VAL A 5 -14.91 -49.68 46.72
CA VAL A 5 -13.88 -48.65 46.82
C VAL A 5 -14.42 -47.34 46.27
N VAL A 6 -14.72 -46.42 47.18
CA VAL A 6 -15.03 -45.02 46.88
C VAL A 6 -13.76 -44.36 46.30
N PHE A 7 -13.75 -44.10 44.99
CA PHE A 7 -12.71 -43.30 44.35
C PHE A 7 -13.17 -41.84 44.23
N LYS A 8 -12.88 -41.03 45.25
CA LYS A 8 -12.83 -39.56 45.12
C LYS A 8 -11.69 -39.23 44.15
N LYS A 9 -12.01 -38.84 42.91
CA LYS A 9 -11.00 -38.34 41.95
C LYS A 9 -11.41 -37.00 41.35
N GLY A 10 -10.74 -35.94 41.82
CA GLY A 10 -10.12 -34.99 40.91
C GLY A 10 -10.92 -33.78 40.45
N ASN A 11 -11.35 -32.92 41.37
CA ASN A 11 -11.82 -31.56 41.03
C ASN A 11 -10.69 -30.60 40.59
N HIS A 12 -9.50 -31.13 40.26
CA HIS A 12 -8.30 -30.37 39.91
C HIS A 12 -8.03 -30.32 38.39
N MET A 13 -8.58 -31.25 37.60
CA MET A 13 -8.42 -31.26 36.15
C MET A 13 -9.42 -30.39 35.38
N ARG A 14 -10.45 -29.81 36.02
CA ARG A 14 -11.41 -28.94 35.32
C ARG A 14 -10.95 -27.48 35.18
N LYS A 15 -9.96 -27.07 35.97
CA LYS A 15 -9.43 -25.69 35.94
C LYS A 15 -8.39 -25.49 34.83
N GLN A 16 -7.59 -26.52 34.50
CA GLN A 16 -6.56 -26.43 33.47
C GLN A 16 -7.15 -26.30 32.04
N TRP A 17 -8.21 -27.03 31.70
CA TRP A 17 -8.85 -26.94 30.38
C TRP A 17 -9.58 -25.62 30.14
N LYS A 18 -10.08 -24.96 31.20
CA LYS A 18 -10.69 -23.63 31.10
C LYS A 18 -9.64 -22.53 30.84
N ALA A 19 -8.45 -22.62 31.44
CA ALA A 19 -7.40 -21.63 31.23
C ALA A 19 -6.82 -21.67 29.80
N VAL A 20 -6.64 -22.87 29.23
CA VAL A 20 -6.15 -23.04 27.85
C VAL A 20 -7.19 -22.57 26.82
N SER A 21 -8.47 -22.87 27.03
CA SER A 21 -9.55 -22.41 26.14
C SER A 21 -9.84 -20.91 26.24
N LEU A 22 -9.66 -20.31 27.44
CA LEU A 22 -9.73 -18.85 27.60
C LEU A 22 -8.50 -18.16 26.97
N GLY A 23 -7.29 -18.73 27.11
CA GLY A 23 -6.08 -18.24 26.43
C GLY A 23 -6.21 -18.25 24.91
N GLN A 24 -6.65 -19.37 24.32
CA GLN A 24 -6.89 -19.48 22.88
C GLN A 24 -8.01 -18.54 22.38
N LYS A 25 -9.08 -18.35 23.16
CA LYS A 25 -10.19 -17.44 22.78
C LYS A 25 -9.77 -15.97 22.86
N VAL A 26 -8.89 -15.61 23.80
CA VAL A 26 -8.29 -14.28 23.90
C VAL A 26 -7.29 -14.05 22.76
N GLU A 27 -6.42 -15.01 22.44
CA GLU A 27 -5.52 -14.92 21.28
C GLU A 27 -6.27 -14.85 19.95
N GLN A 28 -7.36 -15.60 19.78
CA GLN A 28 -8.21 -15.50 18.58
C GLN A 28 -8.90 -14.14 18.46
N ARG A 29 -9.41 -13.57 19.56
CA ARG A 29 -9.99 -12.21 19.55
C ARG A 29 -8.93 -11.14 19.28
N ILE A 30 -7.75 -11.23 19.90
CA ILE A 30 -6.65 -10.29 19.67
C ILE A 30 -6.15 -10.40 18.23
N GLY A 31 -6.01 -11.61 17.68
CA GLY A 31 -5.62 -11.84 16.29
C GLY A 31 -6.67 -11.32 15.29
N CYS A 32 -7.96 -11.43 15.59
CA CYS A 32 -9.02 -10.83 14.76
C CYS A 32 -9.03 -9.30 14.83
N VAL A 33 -8.84 -8.71 16.01
CA VAL A 33 -8.75 -7.25 16.16
C VAL A 33 -7.49 -6.70 15.47
N ALA A 34 -6.34 -7.36 15.61
CA ALA A 34 -5.10 -6.97 14.95
C ALA A 34 -5.19 -7.09 13.41
N ARG A 35 -5.78 -8.17 12.89
CA ARG A 35 -6.06 -8.31 11.44
C ARG A 35 -7.03 -7.25 10.93
N SER A 36 -8.06 -6.93 11.70
CA SER A 36 -9.02 -5.89 11.35
C SER A 36 -8.34 -4.52 11.31
N ALA A 37 -7.54 -4.16 12.33
CA ALA A 37 -6.78 -2.92 12.37
C ALA A 37 -5.74 -2.79 11.23
N ALA A 38 -5.07 -3.89 10.87
CA ALA A 38 -4.15 -3.92 9.73
C ALA A 38 -4.89 -3.72 8.38
N ASN A 39 -6.06 -4.33 8.22
CA ASN A 39 -6.91 -4.12 7.04
C ASN A 39 -7.41 -2.67 6.94
N TYR A 40 -7.83 -2.05 8.05
CA TYR A 40 -8.23 -0.64 8.06
C TYR A 40 -7.07 0.29 7.74
N ARG A 41 -5.86 0.02 8.26
CA ARG A 41 -4.66 0.80 7.93
C ARG A 41 -4.33 0.71 6.44
N ASN A 42 -4.38 -0.48 5.85
CA ASN A 42 -4.14 -0.67 4.42
C ASN A 42 -5.18 0.07 3.56
N TYR A 43 -6.47 -0.04 3.91
CA TYR A 43 -7.54 0.67 3.21
C TYR A 43 -7.34 2.19 3.22
N ASN A 44 -7.00 2.76 4.38
CA ASN A 44 -6.81 4.21 4.48
C ASN A 44 -5.63 4.70 3.63
N THR A 45 -4.52 3.95 3.60
CA THR A 45 -3.36 4.30 2.76
C THR A 45 -3.68 4.26 1.25
N VAL A 46 -4.53 3.34 0.80
CA VAL A 46 -4.95 3.24 -0.60
C VAL A 46 -5.86 4.41 -0.99
N VAL A 47 -6.76 4.82 -0.08
CA VAL A 47 -7.68 5.94 -0.30
C VAL A 47 -6.94 7.28 -0.30
N GLU A 48 -6.02 7.50 0.64
CA GLU A 48 -5.22 8.73 0.68
C GLU A 48 -4.35 8.87 -0.57
N ARG A 49 -3.72 7.77 -1.01
CA ARG A 49 -2.97 7.71 -2.27
C ARG A 49 -3.84 8.06 -3.47
N SER A 50 -5.01 7.43 -3.61
CA SER A 50 -5.86 7.64 -4.78
C SER A 50 -6.36 9.08 -4.89
N GLN A 51 -6.69 9.70 -3.75
CA GLN A 51 -7.08 11.12 -3.71
C GLN A 51 -5.94 12.05 -4.12
N VAL A 52 -4.71 11.80 -3.68
CA VAL A 52 -3.54 12.62 -4.07
C VAL A 52 -3.31 12.50 -5.58
N VAL A 53 -3.29 11.29 -6.12
CA VAL A 53 -3.05 11.05 -7.55
C VAL A 53 -4.15 11.66 -8.41
N GLU A 54 -5.42 11.57 -8.01
CA GLU A 54 -6.53 12.17 -8.74
C GLU A 54 -6.45 13.70 -8.76
N ARG A 55 -6.10 14.33 -7.64
CA ARG A 55 -5.90 15.79 -7.57
C ARG A 55 -4.78 16.25 -8.49
N LEU A 56 -3.64 15.55 -8.47
CA LEU A 56 -2.51 15.84 -9.35
C LEU A 56 -2.89 15.67 -10.82
N TYR A 57 -3.60 14.60 -11.16
CA TYR A 57 -4.05 14.37 -12.53
C TYR A 57 -4.93 15.52 -13.05
N LYS A 58 -5.87 16.01 -12.24
CA LYS A 58 -6.74 17.14 -12.62
C LYS A 58 -5.95 18.42 -12.90
N GLN A 59 -4.84 18.65 -12.18
CA GLN A 59 -4.00 19.82 -12.40
C GLN A 59 -3.21 19.75 -13.71
N VAL A 60 -2.79 18.55 -14.12
CA VAL A 60 -1.89 18.35 -15.27
C VAL A 60 -2.62 17.79 -16.50
N ALA A 61 -3.92 17.51 -16.37
CA ALA A 61 -4.77 17.04 -17.46
C ALA A 61 -4.69 18.03 -18.64
N GLY A 62 -4.31 17.50 -19.81
CA GLY A 62 -4.14 18.29 -21.04
C GLY A 62 -2.72 18.79 -21.29
N ARG A 63 -1.82 18.78 -20.29
CA ARG A 63 -0.40 19.12 -20.46
C ARG A 63 0.48 17.91 -20.73
N LEU A 64 0.15 16.78 -20.11
CA LEU A 64 0.93 15.55 -20.20
C LEU A 64 0.04 14.37 -20.64
N PRO A 65 0.51 13.50 -21.56
CA PRO A 65 -0.14 12.22 -21.84
C PRO A 65 -0.35 11.39 -20.57
N LYS A 66 -1.47 10.67 -20.51
CA LYS A 66 -1.88 9.88 -19.34
C LYS A 66 -0.84 8.83 -18.95
N GLU A 67 -0.15 8.28 -19.93
CA GLU A 67 0.89 7.25 -19.78
C GLU A 67 2.12 7.82 -19.08
N LEU A 68 2.57 9.01 -19.51
CA LEU A 68 3.71 9.70 -18.89
C LEU A 68 3.37 10.18 -17.48
N PHE A 69 2.12 10.62 -17.26
CA PHE A 69 1.64 10.93 -15.91
C PHE A 69 1.70 9.70 -15.00
N LYS A 70 1.19 8.55 -15.45
CA LYS A 70 1.25 7.30 -14.67
C LYS A 70 2.69 6.90 -14.35
N GLN A 71 3.59 7.02 -15.31
CA GLN A 71 5.00 6.73 -15.09
C GLN A 71 5.61 7.64 -14.02
N ALA A 72 5.37 8.96 -14.11
CA ALA A 72 5.84 9.91 -13.10
C ALA A 72 5.33 9.56 -11.70
N VAL A 73 4.06 9.18 -11.58
CA VAL A 73 3.45 8.77 -10.30
C VAL A 73 4.08 7.48 -9.77
N TRP A 74 4.35 6.49 -10.62
CA TRP A 74 5.02 5.25 -10.21
C TRP A 74 6.46 5.49 -9.76
N GLU A 75 7.21 6.34 -10.45
CA GLU A 75 8.57 6.71 -10.03
C GLU A 75 8.55 7.47 -8.70
N ALA A 76 7.61 8.39 -8.52
CA ALA A 76 7.43 9.11 -7.27
C ALA A 76 7.04 8.18 -6.11
N GLU A 77 6.17 7.20 -6.37
CA GLU A 77 5.77 6.19 -5.40
C GLU A 77 6.92 5.27 -5.01
N ALA A 78 7.70 4.80 -6.00
CA ALA A 78 8.90 4.01 -5.75
C ALA A 78 9.88 4.78 -4.86
N LEU A 79 10.10 6.06 -5.14
CA LEU A 79 10.99 6.90 -4.33
C LEU A 79 10.41 7.19 -2.95
N ALA A 80 9.12 7.50 -2.85
CA ALA A 80 8.43 7.72 -1.58
C ALA A 80 8.50 6.48 -0.68
N SER A 81 8.44 5.27 -1.24
CA SER A 81 8.54 4.00 -0.51
C SER A 81 9.88 3.81 0.21
N THR A 82 10.93 4.50 -0.22
CA THR A 82 12.25 4.49 0.44
C THR A 82 12.33 5.43 1.64
N THR A 83 11.30 6.25 1.87
CA THR A 83 11.24 7.21 2.97
C THR A 83 10.48 6.66 4.17
N PRO A 84 10.74 7.15 5.40
CA PRO A 84 9.98 6.74 6.59
C PRO A 84 8.49 7.12 6.55
N TYR A 85 8.11 8.12 5.74
CA TYR A 85 6.74 8.63 5.64
C TYR A 85 6.29 8.76 4.16
N PRO A 86 6.06 7.64 3.45
CA PRO A 86 5.83 7.67 2.00
C PRO A 86 4.69 8.59 1.56
N LEU A 87 3.57 8.59 2.28
CA LEU A 87 2.39 9.40 1.95
C LEU A 87 2.60 10.90 2.16
N LEU A 88 3.56 11.29 3.00
CA LEU A 88 3.90 12.70 3.23
C LEU A 88 4.72 13.26 2.07
N PHE A 89 5.64 12.46 1.53
CA PHE A 89 6.53 12.86 0.44
C PHE A 89 5.94 12.61 -0.95
N LEU A 90 4.98 11.70 -1.08
CA LEU A 90 4.37 11.33 -2.36
C LEU A 90 3.85 12.54 -3.18
N PRO A 91 3.12 13.52 -2.61
CA PRO A 91 2.64 14.65 -3.39
C PRO A 91 3.79 15.47 -3.99
N ALA A 92 4.77 15.86 -3.17
CA ALA A 92 5.90 16.67 -3.60
C ALA A 92 6.78 15.94 -4.62
N LEU A 93 7.05 14.65 -4.40
CA LEU A 93 7.82 13.82 -5.35
C LEU A 93 7.06 13.63 -6.67
N ALA A 94 5.74 13.48 -6.61
CA ALA A 94 4.92 13.36 -7.82
C ALA A 94 4.91 14.66 -8.62
N GLU A 95 4.77 15.82 -7.97
CA GLU A 95 4.88 17.13 -8.62
C GLU A 95 6.24 17.30 -9.32
N GLU A 96 7.34 16.97 -8.64
CA GLU A 96 8.68 17.05 -9.21
C GLU A 96 8.84 16.11 -10.42
N LYS A 97 8.40 14.85 -10.28
CA LYS A 97 8.47 13.87 -11.38
C LYS A 97 7.62 14.25 -12.57
N ILE A 98 6.42 14.81 -12.33
CA ILE A 98 5.55 15.31 -13.41
C ILE A 98 6.22 16.48 -14.13
N SER A 99 6.77 17.46 -13.40
CA SER A 99 7.47 18.60 -14.02
C SER A 99 8.67 18.15 -14.85
N ASN A 100 9.44 17.17 -14.35
CA ASN A 100 10.54 16.58 -15.10
C ASN A 100 10.07 15.88 -16.38
N MET A 101 8.93 15.19 -16.34
CA MET A 101 8.34 14.55 -17.52
C MET A 101 7.79 15.56 -18.54
N GLU A 102 7.20 16.67 -18.08
CA GLU A 102 6.79 17.78 -18.96
C GLU A 102 8.01 18.36 -19.70
N GLN A 103 9.08 18.68 -18.98
CA GLN A 103 10.32 19.19 -19.58
C GLN A 103 10.95 18.19 -20.54
N TRP A 104 10.96 16.90 -20.18
CA TRP A 104 11.48 15.86 -21.06
C TRP A 104 10.63 15.73 -22.33
N ALA A 105 9.30 15.74 -22.21
CA ALA A 105 8.40 15.64 -23.35
C ALA A 105 8.59 16.81 -24.32
N GLU A 106 8.74 18.04 -23.80
CA GLU A 106 9.04 19.22 -24.62
C GLU A 106 10.37 19.06 -25.36
N ARG A 107 11.43 18.61 -24.67
CA ARG A 107 12.73 18.34 -25.30
C ARG A 107 12.62 17.27 -26.39
N GLN A 108 11.86 16.21 -26.16
CA GLN A 108 11.63 15.18 -27.19
C GLN A 108 10.88 15.73 -28.40
N ARG A 109 9.93 16.64 -28.20
CA ARG A 109 9.23 17.33 -29.29
C ARG A 109 10.20 18.18 -30.10
N GLU A 110 11.01 19.01 -29.44
CA GLU A 110 12.04 19.82 -30.10
C GLU A 110 13.04 18.97 -30.90
N ILE A 111 13.52 17.86 -30.32
CA ILE A 111 14.44 16.95 -31.01
C ILE A 111 13.77 16.36 -32.25
N ARG A 112 12.50 15.94 -32.14
CA ARG A 112 11.75 15.38 -33.28
C ARG A 112 11.54 16.42 -34.38
N GLU A 113 11.21 17.66 -34.03
CA GLU A 113 11.01 18.75 -34.98
C GLU A 113 12.32 19.19 -35.66
N ARG A 114 13.45 19.11 -34.94
CA ARG A 114 14.77 19.46 -35.45
C ARG A 114 15.45 18.34 -36.23
N GLN A 115 14.94 17.11 -36.17
CA GLN A 115 15.46 16.03 -36.99
C GLN A 115 14.91 16.16 -38.42
N PRO A 116 15.76 16.45 -39.42
CA PRO A 116 15.38 16.22 -40.81
C PRO A 116 15.23 14.70 -40.95
N ILE A 117 13.99 14.22 -40.97
CA ILE A 117 13.68 12.81 -41.18
C ILE A 117 14.28 12.43 -42.54
N PHE A 118 15.39 11.69 -42.53
CA PHE A 118 15.88 10.81 -43.60
C PHE A 118 15.40 11.14 -45.01
N ALA A 119 15.76 12.32 -45.54
CA ALA A 119 15.48 12.73 -46.91
C ALA A 119 16.40 12.03 -47.94
N THR A 120 16.84 10.81 -47.66
CA THR A 120 17.68 10.01 -48.56
C THR A 120 17.31 8.53 -48.46
N ALA A 121 16.32 8.14 -49.24
CA ALA A 121 16.26 6.87 -49.95
C ALA A 121 15.20 7.01 -51.05
N ALA A 122 15.52 7.86 -52.04
CA ALA A 122 14.87 7.88 -53.34
C ALA A 122 15.63 6.94 -54.28
#